data_AF-J5H0X6-F1
#
_entry.id   AF-J5H0X6-F1
#
_cell.length_a   1.000
_cell.length_b   1.000
_cell.length_c   1.000
_cell.angle_alpha   90.00
_cell.angle_beta   90.00
_cell.angle_gamma   90.00
#
_symmetry.space_group_name_H-M   'P 1'
#
loop_
_entity.id
_entity.type
_entity.pdbx_description
1 polymer ?
#
loop_
_entity_poly.entity_id
_entity_poly.type
_entity_poly.pdbx_seq_one_letter_code
_entity_poly.pdbx_strand_id
1 'polypeptide(L)' 'MLVKIPPKYSVSEIIGYLKGKSSLIIFDRHANLKYKYGNRHFWCRGYYVDTVGKNTKKI' A
#
# COMPACT_ATOMS: atom_id res chain seq x y z
N MET A 1 7.15 -3.72 2.75
CA MET A 1 7.23 -2.39 3.39
C MET A 1 7.20 -2.61 4.90
N LEU A 2 8.10 -2.00 5.67
CA LEU A 2 8.05 -2.03 7.13
C LEU A 2 7.50 -0.68 7.61
N VAL A 3 6.39 -0.68 8.35
CA VAL A 3 5.71 0.55 8.79
C VAL A 3 5.39 0.44 10.27
N LYS A 4 5.76 1.47 11.03
CA LYS A 4 5.32 1.65 12.41
C LYS A 4 3.99 2.39 12.40
N ILE A 5 2.89 1.66 12.66
CA ILE A 5 1.54 2.21 12.67
C ILE A 5 1.09 2.41 14.13
N PRO A 6 0.69 3.63 14.53
CA PRO A 6 0.06 3.85 15.83
C PRO A 6 -1.25 3.05 15.95
N PRO A 7 -1.59 2.50 17.13
CA PRO A 7 -2.75 1.61 17.31
C PRO A 7 -4.10 2.30 17.08
N LYS A 8 -4.14 3.64 17.07
CA LYS A 8 -5.33 4.42 16.74
C LYS A 8 -5.77 4.32 15.28
N TYR A 9 -4.86 3.93 14.38
CA TYR A 9 -5.15 3.78 12.95
C TYR A 9 -5.24 2.30 12.60
N SER A 10 -6.22 1.96 11.76
CA SER A 10 -6.31 0.62 11.21
C SER A 10 -5.26 0.40 10.11
N VAL A 11 -4.76 -0.83 10.00
CA VAL A 11 -3.82 -1.20 8.92
C VAL A 11 -4.47 -0.99 7.54
N SER A 12 -5.76 -1.32 7.41
CA SER A 12 -6.53 -1.17 6.17
C SER A 12 -6.60 0.29 5.71
N GLU A 13 -6.80 1.22 6.64
CA GLU A 13 -6.84 2.66 6.36
C GLU A 13 -5.50 3.16 5.82
N ILE A 14 -4.40 2.83 6.50
CA ILE A 14 -3.05 3.24 6.08
C ILE A 14 -2.70 2.65 4.71
N ILE A 15 -2.97 1.37 4.48
CA ILE A 15 -2.70 0.72 3.18
C ILE A 15 -3.62 1.28 2.09
N GLY A 16 -4.88 1.54 2.39
CA GLY A 16 -5.82 2.17 1.47
C GLY A 16 -5.33 3.54 1.01
N TYR A 17 -4.91 4.38 1.96
CA TYR A 17 -4.34 5.69 1.69
C TYR A 17 -3.06 5.58 0.84
N LEU A 18 -2.12 4.72 1.22
CA LEU A 18 -0.86 4.55 0.50
C LEU A 18 -1.08 4.07 -0.93
N LYS A 19 -1.91 3.04 -1.14
CA LYS A 19 -2.22 2.51 -2.48
C LYS A 19 -2.97 3.54 -3.34
N GLY A 20 -3.91 4.28 -2.75
CA GLY A 20 -4.68 5.30 -3.45
C GLY A 20 -3.82 6.49 -3.90
N LYS A 21 -3.09 7.12 -2.96
CA LYS A 21 -2.27 8.31 -3.25
C LYS A 21 -1.10 7.99 -4.16
N SER A 22 -0.43 6.86 -3.97
CA SER A 22 0.65 6.44 -4.87
C SER A 22 0.16 6.23 -6.30
N SER A 23 -1.03 5.63 -6.50
CA SER A 23 -1.60 5.46 -7.85
C SER A 23 -1.78 6.81 -8.55
N LEU A 24 -2.33 7.82 -7.84
CA LEU A 24 -2.50 9.16 -8.40
C LEU A 24 -1.16 9.79 -8.80
N ILE A 25 -0.16 9.74 -7.91
CA ILE A 25 1.17 10.32 -8.16
C ILE A 25 1.85 9.63 -9.35
N ILE A 26 1.74 8.30 -9.45
CA ILE A 26 2.35 7.52 -10.53
C ILE A 26 1.70 7.86 -11.88
N PHE A 27 0.37 7.95 -11.94
CA PHE A 27 -0.32 8.32 -13.19
C PHE A 27 -0.10 9.77 -13.60
N ASP A 28 0.10 10.66 -12.64
CA ASP A 28 0.41 12.07 -12.89
C ASP A 28 1.84 12.23 -13.44
N ARG A 29 2.83 11.59 -12.81
CA ARG A 29 4.25 11.67 -13.22
C ARG A 29 4.57 10.86 -14.46
N HIS A 30 3.84 9.78 -14.73
CA HIS A 30 4.11 8.87 -15.83
C HIS A 30 2.85 8.68 -16.69
N ALA A 31 2.52 9.70 -17.49
CA ALA A 31 1.37 9.70 -18.39
C ALA A 31 1.30 8.47 -19.32
N ASN A 32 2.45 7.90 -19.71
CA ASN A 32 2.52 6.69 -20.52
C ASN A 32 1.90 5.46 -19.84
N LEU A 33 1.96 5.38 -18.50
CA LEU A 33 1.33 4.27 -17.75
C LEU A 33 -0.19 4.37 -17.76
N LYS A 34 -0.77 5.56 -17.97
CA LYS A 34 -2.21 5.75 -18.12
C LYS A 34 -2.77 4.99 -19.32
N TYR A 35 -2.00 4.90 -20.41
CA TYR A 35 -2.38 4.16 -21.61
C TYR A 35 -2.25 2.64 -21.43
N LYS A 36 -1.23 2.19 -20.69
CA LYS A 36 -1.03 0.76 -20.39
C LYS A 36 -2.05 0.21 -19.37
N TYR A 37 -2.43 1.03 -18.39
CA TYR A 37 -3.38 0.69 -17.34
C TYR A 37 -4.66 1.50 -17.51
N GLY A 38 -5.34 1.35 -18.66
CA GLY A 38 -6.48 2.18 -19.09
C GLY A 38 -7.60 2.42 -18.06
N ASN A 39 -7.78 1.52 -17.08
CA ASN A 39 -8.75 1.67 -15.99
C ASN A 39 -8.17 2.36 -14.73
N ARG A 40 -6.96 2.96 -14.80
CA ARG A 40 -6.23 3.60 -13.69
C ARG A 40 -6.09 2.72 -12.44
N HIS A 41 -6.15 1.41 -12.60
CA HIS A 41 -5.83 0.45 -11.53
C HIS A 41 -4.35 0.11 -11.59
N PHE A 42 -3.56 0.72 -10.71
CA PHE A 42 -2.13 0.45 -10.63
C PHE A 42 -1.82 -0.76 -9.72
N TRP A 43 -2.55 -0.88 -8.61
CA TRP A 43 -2.33 -1.97 -7.64
C TRP A 43 -3.36 -3.10 -7.79
N CYS A 44 -2.95 -4.32 -7.39
CA CYS A 44 -3.86 -5.45 -7.26
C CYS A 44 -4.88 -5.26 -6.13
N ARG A 45 -5.98 -6.02 -6.19
CA ARG A 45 -6.96 -6.08 -5.10
C ARG A 45 -6.37 -6.82 -3.90
N GLY A 46 -6.56 -6.27 -2.71
CA GLY A 46 -6.03 -6.84 -1.46
C GLY A 46 -4.61 -6.38 -1.11
N TYR A 47 -4.12 -6.86 0.02
CA TYR A 47 -2.75 -6.65 0.52
C TYR A 47 -2.43 -7.74 1.55
N TYR A 48 -1.15 -8.07 1.69
CA TYR A 48 -0.67 -8.94 2.75
C TYR A 48 -0.09 -8.10 3.90
N VAL A 49 -0.35 -8.51 5.13
CA VAL A 49 0.24 -7.89 6.32
C VAL A 49 0.68 -8.97 7.30
N ASP A 50 1.85 -8.77 7.89
CA ASP A 50 2.28 -9.48 9.08
C ASP A 50 2.86 -8.47 10.09
N THR A 51 2.79 -8.81 11.37
CA THR A 51 3.25 -7.96 12.47
C THR A 51 4.64 -8.39 12.88
N VAL A 52 5.59 -7.46 12.87
CA VAL A 52 6.94 -7.70 13.37
C VAL A 52 6.93 -7.82 14.90
N GLY A 53 7.76 -8.71 15.45
CA GLY A 53 7.88 -8.94 16.90
C GLY A 53 7.15 -10.17 17.44
N LYS A 54 6.47 -10.95 16.60
CA LYS A 54 5.85 -12.23 17.00
C LYS A 54 6.87 -13.32 17.38
N ASN A 55 8.06 -13.30 16.77
CA ASN A 55 9.06 -14.37 16.91
C ASN A 55 10.16 -14.08 17.94
N THR A 56 10.19 -12.89 18.54
CA THR A 56 11.22 -12.52 19.53
C THR A 56 11.12 -13.32 20.83
N LYS A 57 9.98 -13.98 21.10
CA LYS A 57 9.80 -14.87 22.27
C LYS A 57 10.22 -16.32 22.02
N LYS A 58 10.53 -16.70 20.79
CA LYS A 58 10.88 -18.08 20.40
C LYS A 58 12.39 -18.30 20.19
N ILE A 59 13.20 -17.25 20.36
CA ILE A 59 14.67 -17.30 20.28
C ILE A 59 15.21 -17.10 21.68
#